data_AF-A0A928X0V5-F1
#
_entry.id   AF-A0A928X0V5-F1
#
_cell.length_a   1.000
_cell.length_b   1.000
_cell.length_c   1.000
_cell.angle_alpha   90.00
_cell.angle_beta   90.00
_cell.angle_gamma   90.00
#
_symmetry.space_group_name_H-M   'P 1'
#
loop_
_entity.id
_entity.type
_entity.pdbx_description
1 polymer ?
#
loop_
_entity_poly.entity_id
_entity_poly.type
_entity_poly.pdbx_seq_one_letter_code
_entity_poly.pdbx_strand_id
1 'polypeptide(L)'
;MSQEMLEAAVSAVRIGQFEEGIHVLECIASEVRPPDKLYYSANIWLVRAYKESGQLPAAIRLCRQLATSSHPKVQVWAQQALPILRQPAKGARRLGSF
;
A
#
# COMPACT_ATOMS: atom_id res chain seq x y z
N MET A 1 2.80 -17.67 -12.01
CA MET A 1 3.51 -16.40 -12.23
C MET A 1 3.14 -15.35 -11.19
N SER A 2 2.01 -14.62 -11.29
CA SER A 2 1.73 -13.49 -10.37
C SER A 2 1.53 -13.87 -8.89
N GLN A 3 1.07 -15.09 -8.61
CA GLN A 3 0.95 -15.59 -7.23
C GLN A 3 2.33 -15.87 -6.60
N GLU A 4 3.26 -16.46 -7.34
CA GLU A 4 4.63 -16.74 -6.87
C GLU A 4 5.38 -15.43 -6.60
N MET A 5 5.18 -14.41 -7.45
CA MET A 5 5.73 -13.08 -7.23
C MET A 5 5.17 -12.44 -5.96
N LEU A 6 3.88 -12.63 -5.65
CA LEU A 6 3.28 -12.14 -4.41
C LEU A 6 3.95 -12.80 -3.20
N GLU A 7 4.10 -14.12 -3.21
CA GLU A 7 4.75 -14.86 -2.12
C GLU A 7 6.22 -14.46 -1.94
N ALA A 8 6.95 -14.26 -3.04
CA ALA A 8 8.31 -13.74 -3.03
C ALA A 8 8.38 -12.34 -2.41
N ALA A 9 7.50 -11.43 -2.81
CA ALA A 9 7.47 -10.08 -2.27
C ALA A 9 7.10 -10.05 -0.78
N VAL A 10 6.14 -10.87 -0.36
CA VAL A 10 5.79 -11.03 1.05
C VAL A 10 6.99 -11.55 1.85
N SER A 11 7.72 -12.51 1.30
CA SER A 11 8.93 -13.05 1.93
C SER A 11 10.02 -11.98 2.03
N ALA A 12 10.24 -11.18 0.98
CA ALA A 12 11.17 -10.05 0.95
C ALA A 12 10.83 -9.02 2.05
N VAL A 13 9.56 -8.65 2.19
CA VAL A 13 9.08 -7.75 3.26
C VAL A 13 9.34 -8.36 4.65
N ARG A 14 9.17 -9.68 4.82
CA ARG A 14 9.41 -10.35 6.11
C ARG A 14 10.89 -10.41 6.50
N ILE A 15 11.80 -10.51 5.54
CA ILE A 15 13.25 -10.50 5.80
C ILE A 15 13.82 -9.08 5.94
N GLY A 16 12.98 -8.04 5.82
CA GLY A 16 13.38 -6.64 5.93
C GLY A 16 13.78 -5.98 4.62
N GLN A 17 13.68 -6.68 3.48
CA GLN A 17 13.88 -6.13 2.15
C GLN A 17 12.60 -5.45 1.66
N PHE A 18 12.25 -4.34 2.29
CA PHE A 18 11.02 -3.62 1.97
C PHE A 18 11.05 -3.04 0.55
N GLU A 19 12.16 -2.45 0.10
CA GLU A 19 12.27 -1.85 -1.24
C GLU A 19 12.04 -2.88 -2.35
N GLU A 20 12.68 -4.04 -2.24
CA GLU A 20 12.58 -5.10 -3.24
C GLU A 20 11.17 -5.70 -3.25
N GLY A 21 10.60 -5.94 -2.07
CA GLY A 21 9.21 -6.38 -1.94
C GLY A 21 8.21 -5.37 -2.50
N ILE A 22 8.40 -4.07 -2.24
CA ILE A 22 7.56 -3.00 -2.80
C ILE A 22 7.63 -3.01 -4.32
N HIS A 23 8.82 -3.10 -4.90
CA HIS A 23 9.01 -3.07 -6.35
C HIS A 23 8.28 -4.22 -7.05
N VAL A 24 8.35 -5.44 -6.48
CA VAL A 24 7.62 -6.61 -6.98
C VAL A 24 6.11 -6.43 -6.82
N LEU A 25 5.65 -5.91 -5.67
CA LEU A 25 4.22 -5.65 -5.43
C LEU A 25 3.66 -4.59 -6.39
N GLU A 26 4.42 -3.55 -6.73
CA GLU A 26 4.03 -2.54 -7.74
C GLU A 26 3.94 -3.14 -9.15
N CYS A 27 4.86 -4.05 -9.49
CA CYS A 27 4.82 -4.76 -10.76
C CYS A 27 3.54 -5.59 -10.87
N ILE A 28 3.24 -6.40 -9.85
CA ILE A 28 2.00 -7.20 -9.80
C ILE A 28 0.76 -6.30 -9.84
N ALA A 29 0.75 -5.20 -9.09
CA ALA A 29 -0.38 -4.26 -9.09
C ALA A 29 -0.55 -3.52 -10.44
N SER A 30 0.50 -3.45 -11.26
CA SER A 30 0.44 -2.89 -12.61
C SER A 30 -0.01 -3.91 -13.65
N GLU A 31 0.41 -5.17 -13.51
CA GLU A 31 0.03 -6.28 -14.39
C GLU A 31 -1.42 -6.74 -14.15
N VAL A 32 -1.82 -6.80 -12.87
CA VAL A 32 -3.14 -7.27 -12.48
C VAL A 32 -4.08 -6.08 -12.28
N ARG A 33 -5.28 -6.15 -12.85
CA ARG A 33 -6.30 -5.10 -12.70
C ARG A 33 -7.45 -5.57 -11.81
N PRO A 34 -8.14 -4.65 -11.12
CA PRO A 34 -9.39 -4.99 -10.45
C PRO A 34 -10.39 -5.56 -11.48
N PRO A 35 -11.20 -6.58 -11.12
CA PRO A 35 -11.54 -7.02 -9.75
C PRO A 35 -10.74 -8.24 -9.25
N ASP A 36 -9.53 -8.46 -9.74
CA ASP A 36 -8.76 -9.65 -9.38
C ASP A 36 -8.31 -9.65 -7.91
N LYS A 37 -8.39 -10.81 -7.23
CA LYS A 37 -8.02 -10.95 -5.81
C LYS A 37 -6.54 -10.60 -5.58
N LEU A 38 -5.68 -10.92 -6.54
CA LEU A 38 -4.25 -10.64 -6.46
C LEU A 38 -3.96 -9.14 -6.37
N TYR A 39 -4.72 -8.31 -7.09
CA TYR A 39 -4.59 -6.86 -7.03
C TYR A 39 -4.82 -6.33 -5.62
N TYR A 40 -5.84 -6.82 -4.90
CA TYR A 40 -6.10 -6.41 -3.51
C TYR A 40 -4.98 -6.86 -2.58
N SER A 41 -4.60 -8.13 -2.65
CA SER A 41 -3.54 -8.67 -1.80
C SER A 41 -2.23 -7.92 -2.00
N ALA A 42 -1.86 -7.62 -3.26
CA ALA A 42 -0.68 -6.84 -3.57
C ALA A 42 -0.75 -5.46 -2.92
N ASN A 43 -1.82 -4.69 -3.14
CA ASN A 43 -1.99 -3.35 -2.56
C ASN A 43 -1.97 -3.34 -1.02
N ILE A 44 -2.57 -4.34 -0.37
CA ILE A 44 -2.55 -4.49 1.09
C ILE A 44 -1.11 -4.68 1.59
N TRP A 45 -0.36 -5.58 0.95
CA TRP A 45 1.04 -5.84 1.31
C TRP A 45 1.94 -4.65 1.00
N LEU A 46 1.67 -3.92 -0.08
CA LEU A 46 2.43 -2.75 -0.51
C LEU A 46 2.30 -1.61 0.51
N VAL A 47 1.08 -1.35 0.97
CA VAL A 47 0.80 -0.39 2.05
C VAL A 47 1.46 -0.80 3.36
N ARG A 48 1.45 -2.10 3.69
CA ARG A 48 2.14 -2.62 4.88
C ARG A 48 3.65 -2.45 4.76
N ALA A 49 4.24 -2.81 3.62
CA ALA A 49 5.66 -2.67 3.36
C ALA A 49 6.10 -1.21 3.44
N TYR A 50 5.35 -0.28 2.85
CA TYR A 50 5.63 1.16 3.00
C TYR A 50 5.54 1.63 4.45
N LYS A 51 4.56 1.15 5.23
CA LYS A 51 4.44 1.49 6.64
C LYS A 51 5.66 0.99 7.44
N GLU A 52 6.03 -0.28 7.29
CA GLU A 52 7.15 -0.90 8.00
C GLU A 52 8.50 -0.29 7.56
N SER A 53 8.62 0.09 6.29
CA SER A 53 9.79 0.80 5.75
C SER A 53 9.88 2.27 6.20
N GLY A 54 8.88 2.82 6.89
CA GLY A 54 8.82 4.23 7.28
C GLY A 54 8.35 5.19 6.17
N GLN A 55 8.00 4.67 5.00
CA GLN A 55 7.45 5.43 3.86
C GLN A 55 5.94 5.67 3.99
N LEU A 56 5.49 6.15 5.17
CA LEU A 56 4.12 6.56 5.43
C LEU A 56 3.50 7.48 4.34
N PRO A 57 4.20 8.52 3.82
CA PRO A 57 3.60 9.37 2.78
C PRO A 57 3.28 8.60 1.49
N ALA A 58 4.10 7.62 1.11
CA ALA A 58 3.83 6.76 -0.05
C ALA A 58 2.60 5.86 0.19
N ALA A 59 2.52 5.25 1.38
CA ALA A 59 1.36 4.44 1.78
C ALA A 59 0.05 5.24 1.74
N ILE A 60 0.06 6.47 2.28
CA ILE A 60 -1.13 7.35 2.30
C ILE A 60 -1.52 7.74 0.87
N ARG A 61 -0.55 8.07 0.01
CA ARG A 61 -0.81 8.42 -1.40
C ARG A 61 -1.48 7.24 -2.13
N LEU A 62 -0.93 6.03 -1.95
CA LEU A 62 -1.46 4.82 -2.55
C LEU A 62 -2.89 4.52 -2.05
N CYS A 63 -3.13 4.60 -0.73
CA CYS A 63 -4.48 4.46 -0.18
C CYS A 63 -5.45 5.53 -0.69
N ARG A 64 -5.03 6.79 -0.88
CA ARG A 64 -5.90 7.82 -1.49
C ARG A 64 -6.29 7.47 -2.92
N GLN A 65 -5.34 6.99 -3.73
CA GLN A 65 -5.63 6.54 -5.10
C GLN A 65 -6.62 5.37 -5.08
N LEU A 66 -6.37 4.38 -4.24
CA LEU A 66 -7.26 3.22 -4.04
C LEU A 66 -8.66 3.62 -3.54
N ALA A 67 -8.77 4.64 -2.68
CA ALA A 67 -10.05 5.17 -2.22
C ALA A 67 -10.82 5.96 -3.31
N THR A 68 -10.11 6.41 -4.34
CA THR A 68 -10.70 7.12 -5.50
C THR A 68 -11.09 6.13 -6.61
N SER A 69 -10.50 4.93 -6.63
CA SER A 69 -10.84 3.87 -7.58
C SER A 69 -12.29 3.40 -7.40
N SER A 70 -13.00 3.19 -8.51
CA SER A 70 -14.43 2.81 -8.56
C SER A 70 -14.77 1.42 -8.01
N HIS A 71 -13.85 0.75 -7.31
CA HIS A 71 -14.09 -0.59 -6.79
C HIS A 71 -14.52 -0.53 -5.32
N PRO A 72 -15.77 -0.91 -4.97
CA PRO A 72 -16.32 -0.71 -3.63
C PRO A 72 -15.51 -1.39 -2.53
N LYS A 73 -14.98 -2.61 -2.76
CA LYS A 73 -14.11 -3.28 -1.77
C LYS A 73 -12.77 -2.58 -1.55
N VAL A 74 -12.14 -2.07 -2.62
CA VAL A 74 -10.87 -1.33 -2.48
C VAL A 74 -11.14 -0.03 -1.74
N GLN A 75 -12.21 0.66 -2.13
CA GLN A 75 -12.60 1.93 -1.59
C GLN A 75 -12.85 1.86 -0.09
N VAL A 76 -13.65 0.88 0.36
CA VAL A 76 -13.92 0.66 1.79
C VAL A 76 -12.64 0.32 2.54
N TRP A 77 -11.82 -0.60 2.01
CA TRP A 77 -10.54 -0.95 2.64
C TRP A 77 -9.61 0.26 2.74
N ALA A 78 -9.48 1.04 1.68
CA ALA A 78 -8.62 2.22 1.65
C ALA A 78 -9.10 3.32 2.60
N GLN A 79 -10.42 3.52 2.72
CA GLN A 79 -11.01 4.42 3.71
C GLN A 79 -10.75 3.96 5.15
N GLN A 80 -10.72 2.65 5.42
CA GLN A 80 -10.34 2.10 6.73
C GLN A 80 -8.83 2.13 6.99
N ALA A 81 -8.01 1.93 5.96
CA ALA A 81 -6.55 1.96 6.07
C ALA A 81 -6.01 3.39 6.22
N LEU A 82 -6.65 4.37 5.57
CA LEU A 82 -6.31 5.80 5.63
C LEU A 82 -6.12 6.32 7.06
N PRO A 83 -7.05 6.17 8.02
CA PRO A 83 -6.86 6.63 9.40
C PRO A 83 -5.76 5.87 10.15
N ILE A 84 -5.53 4.60 9.84
CA ILE A 84 -4.46 3.78 10.44
C ILE A 84 -3.08 4.28 9.98
N LEU A 85 -2.96 4.67 8.71
CA LEU A 85 -1.75 5.22 8.11
C LEU A 85 -1.56 6.72 8.39
N ARG A 86 -2.68 7.46 8.49
CA ARG A 86 -2.70 8.91 8.78
C ARG A 86 -2.43 9.21 10.23
N GLN A 87 -2.51 8.26 11.16
CA GLN A 87 -1.99 8.45 12.51
C GLN A 87 -0.48 8.59 12.40
N PRO A 88 0.05 9.83 12.42
CA PRO A 88 1.47 10.01 12.46
C PRO A 88 1.88 9.67 13.90
N ALA A 89 3.11 9.20 14.10
CA ALA A 89 3.77 9.57 15.36
C ALA A 89 3.58 11.08 15.52
N LYS A 90 2.88 11.51 16.59
CA LYS A 90 2.56 12.91 16.91
C LYS A 90 3.64 13.87 16.39
N GLY A 91 3.30 14.73 15.44
CA GLY A 91 4.10 15.92 15.13
C GLY A 91 4.71 15.98 13.73
N ALA A 92 3.87 16.21 12.72
CA ALA A 92 4.30 16.95 11.53
C ALA A 92 3.43 18.20 11.42
N ARG A 93 3.82 19.20 12.20
CA ARG A 93 3.26 20.54 12.24
C ARG A 93 3.57 21.24 10.91
N ARG A 94 2.55 21.67 10.16
CA ARG A 94 2.50 22.87 9.30
C ARG A 94 1.00 23.24 9.30
N LEU A 95 0.46 24.25 9.98
CA LEU A 95 0.88 25.62 10.24
C LEU A 95 1.40 26.33 8.99
N GLY A 96 0.55 27.23 8.47
CA GLY A 96 0.70 28.00 7.24
C GLY A 96 -0.41 27.64 6.26
N SER A 97 -1.38 28.50 5.93
CA SER A 97 -1.30 29.96 5.83
C SER A 97 -2.68 30.62 6.02
N PHE A 98 -2.59 31.86 6.49
CA PHE A 98 -3.63 32.87 6.74
C PHE A 98 -4.67 33.00 5.62
#